data_AF-A0A933QYI5-F1
#
_entry.id   AF-A0A933QYI5-F1
#
_cell.length_a   1.000
_cell.length_b   1.000
_cell.length_c   1.000
_cell.angle_alpha   90.00
_cell.angle_beta   90.00
_cell.angle_gamma   90.00
#
_symmetry.space_group_name_H-M   'P 1'
#
loop_
_entity.id
_entity.type
_entity.pdbx_description
1 polymer ?
#
loop_
_entity_poly.entity_id
_entity_poly.type
_entity_poly.pdbx_seq_one_letter_code
_entity_poly.pdbx_strand_id
1 'polypeptide(L)' 'MPIQTARFPSNWELSSTRATEVTRRLIERGIAPARVRAVGFADTHPRADNASVEGRARNRRVSLVLMETR' A
#
# COMPACT_ATOMS: atom_id res chain seq x y z
N MET A 1 -10.44 3.81 12.38
CA MET A 1 -11.63 3.15 11.82
C MET A 1 -11.21 2.36 10.60
N PRO A 2 -11.48 1.06 10.54
CA PRO A 2 -11.23 0.23 9.36
C PRO A 2 -12.17 0.59 8.21
N ILE A 3 -11.74 0.39 6.97
CA ILE A 3 -12.65 0.47 5.81
C ILE A 3 -13.55 -0.75 5.78
N GLN A 4 -14.82 -0.56 5.44
CA GLN A 4 -15.80 -1.63 5.25
C GLN A 4 -16.82 -1.18 4.20
N THR A 5 -16.51 -1.40 2.94
CA THR A 5 -17.35 -1.04 1.79
C THR A 5 -17.51 -2.24 0.87
N ALA A 6 -18.53 -2.26 0.01
CA ALA A 6 -18.71 -3.34 -0.96
C ALA A 6 -17.48 -3.55 -1.87
N ARG A 7 -16.79 -2.47 -2.22
CA ARG A 7 -15.56 -2.50 -3.02
C ARG A 7 -14.33 -2.94 -2.24
N PHE A 8 -14.24 -2.56 -0.96
CA PHE A 8 -13.12 -2.87 -0.07
C PHE A 8 -13.68 -3.33 1.28
N PRO A 9 -13.89 -4.65 1.44
CA PRO A 9 -14.45 -5.22 2.66
C PRO A 9 -13.58 -4.99 3.90
N SER A 10 -12.26 -4.91 3.73
CA SER A 10 -11.32 -4.59 4.81
C SER A 10 -10.13 -3.74 4.33
N ASN A 11 -9.31 -3.32 5.29
CA ASN A 11 -8.06 -2.62 5.01
C ASN A 11 -7.06 -3.49 4.23
N TRP A 12 -7.21 -4.82 4.26
CA TRP A 12 -6.38 -5.74 3.47
C TRP A 12 -6.64 -5.58 1.98
N GLU A 13 -7.91 -5.59 1.54
CA GLU A 13 -8.24 -5.39 0.12
C GLU A 13 -7.83 -3.99 -0.33
N LEU A 14 -8.14 -2.96 0.47
CA LEU A 14 -7.78 -1.58 0.11
C LEU A 14 -6.27 -1.39 -0.05
N SER A 15 -5.48 -1.87 0.91
CA SER A 15 -4.02 -1.71 0.86
C SER A 15 -3.39 -2.53 -0.27
N SER A 16 -3.86 -3.75 -0.49
CA SER A 16 -3.39 -4.62 -1.57
C SER A 16 -3.71 -4.02 -2.94
N THR A 17 -4.94 -3.54 -3.17
CA THR A 17 -5.31 -2.86 -4.42
C THR A 17 -4.44 -1.64 -4.69
N ARG A 18 -4.17 -0.80 -3.67
CA ARG A 18 -3.28 0.36 -3.82
C ARG A 18 -1.86 -0.03 -4.21
N ALA A 19 -1.30 -1.06 -3.57
CA ALA A 19 0.03 -1.56 -3.89
C ALA A 19 0.11 -2.12 -5.32
N THR A 20 -0.92 -2.85 -5.76
CA THR A 20 -1.02 -3.38 -7.12
C THR A 20 -1.14 -2.27 -8.17
N GLU A 21 -1.92 -1.23 -7.92
CA GLU A 21 -2.03 -0.09 -8.85
C GLU A 21 -0.70 0.66 -9.02
N VAL A 22 0.09 0.83 -7.95
CA VAL A 22 1.44 1.42 -8.05
C VAL A 22 2.36 0.49 -8.84
N THR A 23 2.32 -0.82 -8.56
CA THR A 23 3.12 -1.82 -9.28
C THR A 23 2.82 -1.80 -10.78
N ARG A 24 1.54 -1.79 -11.16
CA ARG A 24 1.10 -1.70 -12.55
C ARG A 24 1.64 -0.46 -13.24
N ARG A 25 1.54 0.71 -12.60
CA ARG A 25 2.10 1.97 -13.12
C ARG A 25 3.61 1.95 -13.28
N LEU A 26 4.34 1.28 -12.39
CA LEU A 26 5.79 1.12 -12.50
C LEU A 26 6.17 0.22 -13.69
N ILE A 27 5.41 -0.85 -13.90
CA ILE A 27 5.58 -1.74 -15.06
C ILE A 27 5.29 -1.00 -16.37
N GLU A 28 4.19 -0.24 -16.42
CA GLU A 28 3.83 0.61 -17.57
C GLU A 28 4.92 1.66 -17.89
N ARG A 29 5.71 2.06 -16.89
CA ARG A 29 6.86 2.97 -17.05
C ARG A 29 8.19 2.25 -17.35
N GLY A 30 8.16 0.95 -17.61
CA GLY A 30 9.31 0.17 -18.08
C GLY A 30 10.09 -0.59 -17.00
N ILE A 31 9.64 -0.61 -15.74
CA ILE A 31 10.26 -1.50 -14.76
C ILE A 31 9.85 -2.94 -15.06
N ALA A 32 10.83 -3.84 -15.23
CA ALA A 32 10.57 -5.24 -15.51
C ALA A 32 9.66 -5.86 -14.43
N PRO A 33 8.57 -6.59 -14.78
CA PRO A 33 7.64 -7.16 -13.82
C PRO A 33 8.30 -8.03 -12.74
N ALA A 34 9.34 -8.78 -13.10
CA ALA A 34 10.11 -9.61 -12.18
C ALA A 34 10.84 -8.82 -11.06
N ARG A 35 11.00 -7.50 -11.22
CA ARG A 35 11.69 -6.62 -10.25
C ARG A 35 10.75 -5.91 -9.28
N VAL A 36 9.44 -6.08 -9.39
CA VAL A 36 8.46 -5.38 -8.56
C VAL A 36 7.52 -6.37 -7.90
N ARG A 37 7.20 -6.12 -6.62
CA ARG A 37 6.24 -6.91 -5.85
C ARG A 37 5.27 -5.98 -5.14
N ALA A 38 3.98 -6.29 -5.17
CA ALA A 38 2.96 -5.60 -4.40
C ALA A 38 2.74 -6.33 -3.07
N VAL A 39 2.72 -5.58 -1.96
CA VAL A 39 2.40 -6.11 -0.63
C VAL A 39 1.46 -5.13 0.07
N GLY A 40 0.31 -5.62 0.55
CA GLY A 40 -0.62 -4.88 1.40
C GLY A 40 -0.35 -5.18 2.88
N PHE A 41 -0.37 -4.16 3.73
CA PHE A 41 -0.13 -4.29 5.18
C PHE A 41 -1.33 -3.88 6.04
N ALA A 42 -2.46 -3.50 5.43
CA ALA A 42 -3.60 -2.94 6.14
C ALA A 42 -3.16 -1.82 7.12
N ASP A 43 -3.49 -1.95 8.40
CA ASP A 43 -3.18 -1.04 9.50
C ASP A 43 -2.08 -1.57 10.44
N THR A 44 -1.42 -2.67 10.08
CA THR A 44 -0.43 -3.35 10.94
C THR A 44 0.91 -2.60 11.06
N HIS A 45 1.18 -1.62 10.20
CA HIS A 45 2.43 -0.86 10.15
C HIS A 45 2.21 0.67 10.19
N PRO A 46 1.67 1.23 11.30
CA PRO A 46 1.44 2.66 11.43
C PRO A 46 2.79 3.41 11.54
N ARG A 47 2.83 4.63 11.00
CA ARG A 47 3.96 5.59 11.17
C ARG A 47 3.57 6.81 11.99
N ALA A 48 2.28 6.98 12.26
CA ALA A 48 1.74 8.03 13.09
C ALA A 48 0.55 7.49 13.88
N ASP A 49 0.13 8.25 14.89
CA ASP A 49 -1.01 7.90 15.73
C ASP A 49 -2.33 7.82 14.92
N ASN A 50 -3.11 6.76 15.14
CA ASN A 50 -4.40 6.57 14.49
C ASN A 50 -5.55 7.33 15.18
N ALA A 51 -5.33 7.92 16.36
CA ALA A 51 -6.36 8.72 17.05
C ALA A 51 -6.51 10.12 16.42
N SER A 52 -5.44 10.72 15.89
CA SER A 52 -5.50 12.01 15.18
C SER A 52 -5.92 11.89 13.70
N VAL A 53 -6.56 12.93 13.16
CA VAL A 53 -6.91 13.00 11.73
C VAL A 53 -5.63 13.03 10.87
N GLU A 54 -4.66 13.80 11.32
CA GLU A 54 -3.36 14.03 10.69
C GLU A 54 -2.53 12.75 10.67
N GLY A 55 -2.54 11.99 11.77
CA GLY A 55 -1.82 10.72 11.86
C GLY A 55 -2.46 9.63 10.99
N ARG A 56 -3.80 9.55 10.96
CA ARG A 56 -4.50 8.67 10.00
C ARG A 56 -4.17 9.02 8.54
N ALA A 57 -4.08 10.31 8.21
CA ALA A 57 -3.69 10.74 6.87
C ALA A 57 -2.27 10.28 6.50
N ARG A 58 -1.32 10.41 7.43
CA ARG A 58 0.06 9.92 7.26
C ARG A 58 0.16 8.40 7.13
N ASN A 59 -0.74 7.66 7.75
CA ASN A 59 -0.79 6.19 7.65
C ASN A 59 -1.33 5.69 6.31
N ARG A 60 -2.17 6.47 5.61
CA ARG A 60 -2.72 6.12 4.28
C ARG A 60 -1.71 6.40 3.17
N ARG A 61 -0.65 5.59 3.07
CA ARG A 61 0.44 5.74 2.09
C ARG A 61 0.76 4.42 1.36
N VAL A 62 1.50 4.52 0.26
CA VAL A 62 2.25 3.40 -0.34
C VAL A 62 3.73 3.73 -0.20
N SER A 63 4.54 2.76 0.22
CA SER A 63 5.99 2.91 0.37
C SER A 63 6.71 2.05 -0.67
N LEU A 64 7.71 2.63 -1.34
CA LEU A 64 8.60 1.90 -2.24
C LEU A 64 9.87 1.51 -1.49
N VAL A 65 10.23 0.24 -1.53
CA VAL A 65 11.45 -0.29 -0.90
C VAL A 65 12.30 -0.90 -2.01
N LEU A 66 13.51 -0.38 -2.18
CA LEU A 66 14.50 -0.93 -3.11
C LEU A 66 15.28 -2.02 -2.36
N MET A 67 15.27 -3.22 -2.91
CA MET A 67 16.02 -4.36 -2.40
C MET A 67 17.11 -4.70 -3.40
N GLU A 68 18.33 -4.85 -2.91
CA GLU A 68 19.46 -5.28 -3.72
C GLU A 68 19.41 -6.80 -3.89
N THR A 69 19.46 -7.27 -5.13
CA THR A 69 19.63 -8.68 -5.43
C THR A 69 21.13 -8.97 -5.29
N ARG A 70 21.52 -9.75 -4.29
CA ARG A 70 22.89 -10.26 -4.19
C ARG A 70 23.22 -11.22 -5.34
#